data_AF-A0A9D1XUD5-F1
#
_entry.id   AF-A0A9D1XUD5-F1
#
_cell.length_a   1.000
_cell.length_b   1.000
_cell.length_c   1.000
_cell.angle_alpha   90.00
_cell.angle_beta   90.00
_cell.angle_gamma   90.00
#
_symmetry.space_group_name_H-M   'P 1'
#
loop_
_entity.id
_entity.type
_entity.pdbx_description
1 polymer ?
#
loop_
_entity_poly.entity_id
_entity_poly.type
_entity_poly.pdbx_seq_one_letter_code
_entity_poly.pdbx_strand_id
1 'polypeptide(L)'
;MRADGSVQTRMTHDDEWNIWFPHISPDREKVAMLAYRKGDVKPSEHLPHRYVELRLMDSDGGNMRAVVSLFGGQGTMNVNSWSPDSKKFAYVRYRIRGEEV
;
A
#
# COMPACT_ATOMS: atom_id res chain seq x y z
N MET A 1 12.84 -14.07 1.75
CA MET A 1 12.84 -15.13 2.79
C MET A 1 12.85 -16.49 2.11
N ARG A 2 13.40 -17.51 2.78
CA ARG A 2 13.28 -18.91 2.34
C ARG A 2 11.88 -19.44 2.63
N ALA A 3 11.50 -20.54 1.98
CA ALA A 3 10.17 -21.15 2.16
C ALA A 3 9.91 -21.64 3.59
N ASP A 4 10.97 -21.91 4.36
CA ASP A 4 10.92 -22.26 5.79
C ASP A 4 10.76 -21.04 6.72
N GLY A 5 10.62 -19.83 6.17
CA GLY A 5 10.49 -18.58 6.92
C GLY A 5 11.81 -17.99 7.41
N SER A 6 12.94 -18.67 7.21
CA SER A 6 14.27 -18.15 7.56
C SER A 6 14.77 -17.07 6.59
N VAL A 7 15.80 -16.34 7.02
CA VAL A 7 16.45 -15.29 6.21
C VAL A 7 15.45 -14.23 5.74
N GLN A 8 14.72 -13.65 6.70
CA GLN A 8 13.87 -12.50 6.44
C GLN A 8 14.73 -11.28 6.11
N THR A 9 14.25 -10.46 5.17
CA THR A 9 14.95 -9.25 4.73
C THR A 9 13.93 -8.12 4.65
N ARG A 10 14.28 -6.96 5.20
CA ARG A 10 13.47 -5.74 5.06
C ARG A 10 13.54 -5.27 3.61
N MET A 11 12.39 -5.02 2.98
CA MET A 11 12.32 -4.59 1.58
C MET A 11 12.16 -3.06 1.42
N THR A 12 11.56 -2.39 2.41
CA THR A 12 11.27 -0.96 2.35
C THR A 12 12.06 -0.20 3.42
N HIS A 13 12.63 0.94 3.06
CA HIS A 13 13.55 1.71 3.91
C HIS A 13 13.12 3.18 4.10
N ASP A 14 11.94 3.54 3.62
CA ASP A 14 11.40 4.89 3.77
C ASP A 14 10.80 5.05 5.18
N ASP A 15 11.46 5.84 6.02
CA ASP A 15 11.08 6.02 7.42
C ASP A 15 10.02 7.10 7.63
N GLU A 16 9.59 7.80 6.57
CA GLU A 16 8.50 8.80 6.58
C GLU A 16 7.13 8.17 6.36
N TRP A 17 7.08 6.89 5.97
CA TRP A 17 5.84 6.20 5.60
C TRP A 17 5.72 4.84 6.30
N ASN A 18 4.54 4.60 6.85
CA ASN A 18 4.13 3.29 7.32
C ASN A 18 3.53 2.51 6.14
N ILE A 19 4.22 1.47 5.68
CA ILE A 19 3.81 0.63 4.53
C ILE A 19 2.91 -0.53 4.98
N TRP A 20 1.70 -0.57 4.43
CA TRP A 20 0.61 -1.45 4.83
C TRP A 20 0.08 -2.23 3.62
N PHE A 21 -0.45 -3.43 3.88
CA PHE A 21 -1.15 -4.27 2.90
C PHE A 21 -0.41 -4.47 1.55
N PRO A 22 0.82 -5.02 1.55
CA PRO A 22 1.51 -5.31 0.30
C PRO A 22 0.77 -6.39 -0.51
N HIS A 23 0.50 -6.09 -1.77
CA HIS A 23 -0.16 -7.00 -2.71
C HIS A 23 0.71 -7.16 -3.96
N ILE A 24 1.19 -8.39 -4.15
CA ILE A 24 2.02 -8.79 -5.28
C ILE A 24 1.12 -8.97 -6.52
N SER A 25 1.57 -8.49 -7.68
CA SER A 25 0.90 -8.70 -8.97
C SER A 25 0.93 -10.19 -9.38
N PRO A 26 -0.02 -10.68 -10.21
CA PRO A 26 -0.05 -12.08 -10.65
C PRO A 26 1.24 -12.61 -11.30
N ASP A 27 1.89 -11.79 -12.13
CA ASP A 27 3.21 -12.04 -12.75
C ASP A 27 4.40 -11.94 -11.78
N ARG A 28 4.15 -11.49 -10.55
CA ARG A 28 5.12 -11.36 -9.45
C ARG A 28 6.18 -10.29 -9.65
N GLU A 29 6.01 -9.37 -10.60
CA GLU A 29 7.00 -8.34 -10.88
C GLU A 29 6.84 -7.08 -10.03
N LYS A 30 5.61 -6.79 -9.57
CA LYS A 30 5.28 -5.54 -8.87
C LYS A 30 4.60 -5.82 -7.53
N VAL A 31 4.75 -4.87 -6.61
CA VAL A 31 4.04 -4.86 -5.32
C VAL A 31 3.34 -3.52 -5.15
N ALA A 32 2.02 -3.54 -5.01
CA ALA A 32 1.22 -2.37 -4.63
C ALA A 32 1.02 -2.36 -3.11
N MET A 33 1.12 -1.18 -2.49
CA MET A 33 0.91 -1.01 -1.05
C MET A 33 0.10 0.24 -0.74
N LEU A 34 -0.56 0.23 0.42
CA LEU A 34 -1.10 1.42 1.06
C LEU A 34 -0.02 2.02 1.97
N ALA A 35 0.16 3.33 1.94
CA ALA A 35 1.14 4.03 2.76
C ALA A 35 0.46 5.15 3.56
N TYR A 36 0.59 5.09 4.88
CA TYR A 36 0.23 6.19 5.78
C TYR A 36 1.46 7.01 6.08
N ARG A 37 1.30 8.32 6.22
CA ARG A 37 2.41 9.14 6.70
C ARG A 37 2.74 8.75 8.14
N LYS A 38 4.02 8.79 8.49
CA LYS A 38 4.46 8.58 9.86
C LYS A 38 3.75 9.56 10.79
N GLY A 39 3.20 9.04 11.88
CA GLY A 39 2.47 9.83 12.88
C GLY A 39 0.96 9.89 12.64
N ASP A 40 0.45 9.63 11.44
CA ASP A 40 -0.99 9.70 11.14
C ASP A 40 -1.80 8.55 11.77
N VAL A 41 -1.11 7.43 12.04
CA VAL A 41 -1.69 6.19 12.56
C VAL A 41 -0.66 5.51 13.47
N LYS A 42 -1.09 5.07 14.66
CA LYS A 42 -0.23 4.24 15.55
C LYS A 42 -0.17 2.80 15.04
N PRO A 43 0.89 2.02 15.33
CA PRO A 43 1.02 0.65 14.85
C PRO A 43 -0.16 -0.30 15.17
N SER A 44 -0.88 -0.05 16.27
CA SER A 44 -2.05 -0.83 16.70
C SER A 44 -3.38 -0.38 16.09
N GLU A 45 -3.41 0.78 15.43
CA GLU A 45 -4.64 1.40 14.93
C GLU A 45 -4.82 1.13 13.45
N HIS A 46 -6.04 0.84 13.03
CA HIS A 46 -6.37 0.71 11.62
C HIS A 46 -7.47 1.74 11.33
N LEU A 47 -7.12 2.87 10.71
CA LEU A 47 -8.00 4.04 10.64
C LEU A 47 -8.44 4.33 9.19
N PRO A 48 -9.74 4.54 8.94
CA PRO A 48 -10.21 5.18 7.71
C PRO A 48 -10.02 6.70 7.79
N HIS A 49 -10.39 7.41 6.73
CA HIS A 49 -10.44 8.88 6.66
C HIS A 49 -9.09 9.55 6.95
N ARG A 50 -8.07 9.17 6.18
CA ARG A 50 -6.71 9.71 6.20
C ARG A 50 -6.27 10.08 4.80
N TYR A 51 -5.38 11.06 4.67
CA TYR A 51 -4.65 11.25 3.43
C TYR A 51 -3.54 10.21 3.35
N VAL A 52 -3.62 9.34 2.36
CA VAL A 52 -2.75 8.19 2.17
C VAL A 52 -2.19 8.18 0.75
N GLU A 53 -1.15 7.39 0.55
CA GLU A 53 -0.63 7.11 -0.78
C GLU A 53 -0.82 5.64 -1.12
N LEU A 54 -1.16 5.39 -2.37
CA LEU A 54 -0.90 4.11 -3.00
C LEU A 54 0.48 4.18 -3.62
N ARG A 55 1.32 3.21 -3.27
CA ARG A 55 2.70 3.11 -3.72
C ARG A 55 2.90 1.82 -4.49
N LEU A 56 3.82 1.87 -5.45
CA LEU A 56 4.21 0.74 -6.28
C LEU A 56 5.73 0.57 -6.19
N MET A 57 6.19 -0.67 -6.06
CA MET A 57 7.61 -1.03 -6.12
C MET A 57 7.80 -2.29 -6.97
N ASP A 58 9.04 -2.55 -7.36
CA ASP A 58 9.43 -3.82 -7.97
C ASP A 58 9.48 -4.92 -6.90
N SER A 59 9.31 -6.17 -7.30
CA SER A 59 9.28 -7.32 -6.39
C SER A 59 10.59 -7.59 -5.65
N ASP A 60 11.69 -6.98 -6.09
CA ASP A 60 12.98 -7.00 -5.43
C ASP A 60 13.14 -5.90 -4.36
N GLY A 61 12.14 -5.01 -4.21
CA GLY A 61 12.15 -3.88 -3.29
C GLY A 61 12.65 -2.57 -3.92
N GLY A 62 13.07 -2.60 -5.19
CA GLY A 62 13.52 -1.44 -5.93
C GLY A 62 12.40 -0.54 -6.43
N ASN A 63 12.78 0.65 -6.93
CA ASN A 63 11.90 1.57 -7.68
C ASN A 63 10.57 1.94 -6.99
N MET A 64 10.56 1.99 -5.66
CA MET A 64 9.37 2.39 -4.91
C MET A 64 8.98 3.84 -5.21
N ARG A 65 7.72 4.06 -5.56
CA ARG A 65 7.17 5.39 -5.85
C ARG A 65 5.68 5.49 -5.54
N ALA A 66 5.22 6.71 -5.23
CA ALA A 66 3.79 7.00 -5.19
C ALA A 66 3.17 6.91 -6.60
N VAL A 67 1.97 6.33 -6.68
CA VAL A 67 1.16 6.28 -7.90
C VAL A 67 -0.13 7.08 -7.77
N VAL A 68 -0.67 7.18 -6.55
CA VAL A 68 -1.88 7.97 -6.26
C VAL A 68 -1.79 8.50 -4.83
N SER A 69 -2.01 9.80 -4.63
CA SER A 69 -2.27 10.39 -3.31
C SER A 69 -3.77 10.68 -3.20
N LEU A 70 -4.41 10.24 -2.11
CA LEU A 70 -5.87 10.28 -2.00
C LEU A 70 -6.35 10.35 -0.55
N PHE A 71 -7.55 10.91 -0.35
CA PHE A 71 -8.29 10.75 0.89
C PHE A 71 -8.93 9.36 0.95
N GLY A 72 -8.57 8.57 1.96
CA GLY A 72 -8.79 7.13 2.03
C GLY A 72 -8.43 6.57 3.41
N GLY A 73 -7.71 5.45 3.44
CA GLY A 73 -7.25 4.79 4.67
C GLY A 73 -7.62 3.32 4.70
N GLN A 74 -7.95 2.78 5.87
CA GLN A 74 -8.41 1.40 5.98
C GLN A 74 -9.66 1.23 5.11
N GLY A 75 -9.62 0.26 4.21
CA GLY A 75 -10.63 -0.04 3.19
C GLY A 75 -10.28 0.46 1.78
N THR A 76 -9.26 1.31 1.61
CA THR A 76 -8.80 1.76 0.28
C THR A 76 -8.26 0.61 -0.56
N MET A 77 -7.50 -0.31 0.06
CA MET A 77 -6.91 -1.49 -0.59
C MET A 77 -6.53 -2.55 0.46
N ASN A 78 -7.51 -3.31 0.94
CA ASN A 78 -7.31 -4.32 2.01
C ASN A 78 -7.05 -5.74 1.50
N VAL A 79 -7.48 -6.00 0.27
CA VAL A 79 -7.33 -7.29 -0.39
C VAL A 79 -6.64 -7.07 -1.72
N ASN A 80 -5.97 -8.11 -2.21
CA ASN A 80 -5.31 -8.05 -3.50
C ASN A 80 -6.36 -7.77 -4.59
N SER A 81 -6.17 -6.64 -5.29
CA SER A 81 -7.10 -6.10 -6.28
C SER A 81 -6.46 -5.95 -7.66
N TRP A 82 -5.32 -6.63 -7.89
CA TRP A 82 -4.66 -6.66 -9.20
C TRP A 82 -5.55 -7.33 -10.25
N SER A 83 -5.54 -6.78 -11.46
CA SER A 83 -6.10 -7.43 -12.63
C SER A 83 -5.32 -8.72 -12.94
N PRO A 84 -5.95 -9.76 -13.51
CA PRO A 84 -5.27 -11.01 -13.85
C PRO A 84 -4.09 -10.87 -14.81
N ASP A 85 -4.06 -9.79 -15.60
CA ASP A 85 -3.00 -9.46 -16.54
C ASP A 85 -1.88 -8.58 -15.95
N SER A 86 -1.89 -8.33 -14.63
CA SER A 86 -0.91 -7.51 -13.90
C SER A 86 -0.80 -6.04 -14.32
N LYS A 87 -1.65 -5.54 -15.21
CA LYS A 87 -1.48 -4.16 -15.74
C LYS A 87 -2.15 -3.09 -14.90
N LYS A 88 -3.12 -3.47 -14.06
CA LYS A 88 -3.96 -2.54 -13.29
C LYS A 88 -4.26 -3.12 -11.92
N PHE A 89 -4.63 -2.27 -10.98
CA PHE A 89 -5.23 -2.68 -9.72
C PHE A 89 -6.37 -1.71 -9.36
N ALA A 90 -7.38 -2.20 -8.67
CA ALA A 90 -8.50 -1.40 -8.21
C ALA A 90 -8.26 -0.85 -6.80
N TYR A 91 -8.81 0.33 -6.49
CA TYR A 91 -8.74 0.95 -5.18
C TYR A 91 -10.00 1.77 -4.89
N VAL A 92 -10.23 2.08 -3.62
CA VAL A 92 -11.35 2.92 -3.16
C VAL A 92 -10.83 4.23 -2.59
N ARG A 93 -11.31 5.36 -3.12
CA ARG A 93 -11.15 6.68 -2.49
C ARG A 93 -12.41 7.07 -1.73
N TYR A 94 -12.25 7.80 -0.64
CA TYR A 94 -13.36 8.24 0.18
C TYR A 94 -13.81 9.65 -0.20
N ARG A 95 -15.06 9.93 0.15
CA ARG A 95 -15.67 11.26 0.12
C ARG A 95 -16.57 11.36 1.34
N ILE A 96 -16.50 12.47 2.06
CA ILE A 96 -17.41 12.75 3.17
C ILE A 96 -18.54 13.61 2.62
N ARG A 97 -19.79 13.18 2.86
CA ARG A 97 -20.95 13.93 2.37
C ARG A 97 -21.03 15.27 3.09
N GLY A 98 -21.00 16.36 2.33
CA GLY A 98 -21.11 17.71 2.87
C GLY A 98 -19.77 18.35 3.28
N GLU A 99 -18.65 17.70 3.02
CA GLU A 99 -17.30 18.23 3.26
C GLU A 99 -16.46 18.14 1.98
N GLU A 100 -15.60 19.13 1.76
CA GLU A 100 -14.56 19.05 0.74
C GLU A 100 -13.32 18.38 1.36
N VAL A 101 -12.96 17.21 0.81
CA VAL A 101 -11.83 16.36 1.23
C VAL A 101 -11.05 15.85 0.03
#